data_AF-A0AAW6AUH7-F1
#
_entry.id   AF-A0AAW6AUH7-F1
#
_cell.length_a   1.000
_cell.length_b   1.000
_cell.length_c   1.000
_cell.angle_alpha   90.00
_cell.angle_beta   90.00
_cell.angle_gamma   90.00
#
_symmetry.space_group_name_H-M   'P 1'
#
loop_
_entity.id
_entity.type
_entity.pdbx_description
1 polymer ?
#
loop_
_entity_poly.entity_id
_entity_poly.type
_entity_poly.pdbx_seq_one_letter_code
_entity_poly.pdbx_strand_id
1 'polypeptide(L)'
;MYYWSETVSATSLEKEFLSFGGIREIYIGTAFFSAEGLRILRDLVEKNNLKRSKIHIYLSDEFSQDKPDELLRQLTKIADVRVFFDYRFHAKVYWLKGETSKIIYGSSNFTAGGLTKNIEFDHIEEMDKTDVRLERFDRFFRYCEHKSVEVTQEVIAYYEEARETIEELRRSQRELKKKLKGFIRQDDEFDEDTYLLDGYFFTYRDYEAFFIRNQRRSDIEIDKRRKDIQSKMLLLHKKIYPEARKLGVECHWNPDHITSMTRPCEFNKFKVAWMGVRYGKKKKEIDLLNQCLEQRDRDEIKGFQKHGCLQFCIVPGGFEVNLFLAVRHDAVDRMHIKDRMPQLRQSITEEIRKLQGHHMTWEICNEGLSEYDSFDIDNEEPEDFCDFLKKDHDGCESYLRLFFEADDETLKTSDTIADAVVYYFELLAPLYNAMVWRPPVK
;
A
#
# COMPACT_ATOMS: atom_id res chain seq x y z
N MET A 1 4.91 31.65 7.74
CA MET A 1 4.83 30.18 7.94
C MET A 1 5.49 29.50 6.75
N TYR A 2 6.08 28.32 6.94
CA TYR A 2 6.55 27.48 5.83
C TYR A 2 5.65 26.25 5.69
N TYR A 3 5.36 25.84 4.45
CA TYR A 3 4.56 24.66 4.11
C TYR A 3 5.38 23.73 3.19
N TRP A 4 5.30 22.42 3.38
CA TRP A 4 5.91 21.46 2.45
C TRP A 4 5.20 20.10 2.29
N SER A 5 4.26 19.77 3.17
CA SER A 5 3.32 18.64 2.96
C SER A 5 2.18 18.69 3.98
N GLU A 6 1.02 18.15 3.64
CA GLU A 6 -0.10 18.06 4.58
C GLU A 6 0.24 17.23 5.83
N THR A 7 1.02 16.17 5.66
CA THR A 7 1.47 15.30 6.76
C THR A 7 2.31 16.01 7.80
N VAL A 8 3.12 17.00 7.41
CA VAL A 8 3.99 17.73 8.34
C VAL A 8 3.32 18.99 8.87
N SER A 9 2.56 19.70 8.02
CA SER A 9 1.93 20.96 8.39
C SER A 9 0.53 20.80 9.00
N ALA A 10 -0.03 19.59 9.02
CA ALA A 10 -1.40 19.27 9.46
C ALA A 10 -2.52 20.06 8.76
N THR A 11 -2.20 20.71 7.64
CA THR A 11 -3.07 21.50 6.77
C THR A 11 -2.58 21.34 5.33
N SER A 12 -3.43 21.57 4.32
CA SER A 12 -3.03 21.59 2.92
C SER A 12 -2.96 23.02 2.41
N LEU A 13 -2.23 23.26 1.31
CA LEU A 13 -2.21 24.61 0.72
C LEU A 13 -3.60 25.03 0.26
N GLU A 14 -4.40 24.09 -0.26
CA GLU A 14 -5.83 24.31 -0.54
C GLU A 14 -6.58 24.86 0.68
N LYS A 15 -6.43 24.22 1.86
CA LYS A 15 -7.08 24.69 3.10
C LYS A 15 -6.60 26.09 3.47
N GLU A 16 -5.33 26.42 3.26
CA GLU A 16 -4.78 27.76 3.51
C GLU A 16 -5.36 28.85 2.59
N PHE A 17 -5.61 28.51 1.32
CA PHE A 17 -6.34 29.38 0.40
C PHE A 17 -7.79 29.55 0.86
N LEU A 18 -8.51 28.45 1.07
CA LEU A 18 -9.93 28.46 1.34
C LEU A 18 -10.29 28.97 2.75
N SER A 19 -9.36 28.95 3.71
CA SER A 19 -9.58 29.51 5.05
C SER A 19 -9.60 31.04 5.03
N PHE A 20 -8.83 31.67 4.14
CA PHE A 20 -8.72 33.13 4.08
C PHE A 20 -10.00 33.79 3.55
N GLY A 21 -10.35 34.96 4.10
CA GLY A 21 -11.59 35.67 3.78
C GLY A 21 -11.39 37.18 3.73
N GLY A 22 -12.43 37.92 3.34
CA GLY A 22 -12.33 39.38 3.16
C GLY A 22 -11.48 39.78 1.95
N ILE A 23 -11.33 38.87 0.98
CA ILE A 23 -10.57 39.10 -0.24
C ILE A 23 -11.35 40.06 -1.13
N ARG A 24 -10.66 41.07 -1.64
CA ARG A 24 -11.20 42.10 -2.56
C ARG A 24 -10.59 42.02 -3.95
N GLU A 25 -9.42 41.40 -4.08
CA GLU A 25 -8.69 41.27 -5.34
C GLU A 25 -7.71 40.08 -5.26
N ILE A 26 -7.52 39.38 -6.37
CA ILE A 26 -6.68 38.17 -6.47
C ILE A 26 -5.68 38.35 -7.61
N TYR A 27 -4.41 38.09 -7.33
CA TYR A 27 -3.37 37.94 -8.35
C TYR A 27 -2.74 36.55 -8.24
N ILE A 28 -2.72 35.83 -9.35
CA ILE A 28 -2.13 34.49 -9.48
C ILE A 28 -1.09 34.54 -10.58
N GLY A 29 0.19 34.36 -10.23
CA GLY A 29 1.25 34.10 -11.19
C GLY A 29 1.73 32.68 -11.01
N THR A 30 1.35 31.78 -11.92
CA THR A 30 1.69 30.36 -11.80
C THR A 30 2.16 29.78 -13.13
N ALA A 31 3.18 28.93 -13.07
CA ALA A 31 3.71 28.27 -14.28
C ALA A 31 2.68 27.27 -14.82
N PHE A 32 2.12 26.43 -13.96
CA PHE A 32 1.13 25.42 -14.34
C PHE A 32 -0.20 25.62 -13.62
N PHE A 33 -1.29 25.37 -14.34
CA PHE A 33 -2.67 25.51 -13.86
C PHE A 33 -3.49 24.31 -14.31
N SER A 34 -4.40 23.82 -13.45
CA SER A 34 -5.24 22.64 -13.76
C SER A 34 -6.73 22.88 -13.47
N ALA A 35 -7.58 21.94 -13.87
CA ALA A 35 -9.00 21.95 -13.52
C ALA A 35 -9.27 22.04 -12.00
N GLU A 36 -8.41 21.43 -11.18
CA GLU A 36 -8.51 21.53 -9.72
C GLU A 36 -8.20 22.95 -9.22
N GLY A 37 -7.21 23.60 -9.83
CA GLY A 37 -6.93 25.01 -9.59
C GLY A 37 -8.14 25.89 -9.94
N LEU A 38 -8.80 25.61 -11.07
CA LEU A 38 -10.01 26.32 -11.47
C LEU A 38 -11.14 26.17 -10.43
N ARG A 39 -11.33 24.96 -9.88
CA ARG A 39 -12.31 24.70 -8.82
C ARG A 39 -12.02 25.56 -7.59
N ILE A 40 -10.80 25.50 -7.07
CA ILE A 40 -10.40 26.27 -5.88
C ILE A 40 -10.55 27.77 -6.12
N LEU A 41 -10.19 28.26 -7.30
CA LEU A 41 -10.41 29.66 -7.66
C LEU A 41 -11.90 30.02 -7.63
N ARG A 42 -12.79 29.20 -8.21
CA ARG A 42 -14.25 29.43 -8.17
C ARG A 42 -14.77 29.51 -6.74
N ASP A 43 -14.32 28.62 -5.87
CA ASP A 43 -14.70 28.62 -4.46
C ASP A 43 -14.27 29.93 -3.78
N LEU A 44 -13.06 30.43 -4.08
CA LEU A 44 -12.59 31.73 -3.59
C LEU A 44 -13.43 32.91 -4.14
N VAL A 45 -13.78 32.87 -5.43
CA VAL A 45 -14.62 33.89 -6.08
C VAL A 45 -15.99 33.96 -5.42
N GLU A 46 -16.63 32.80 -5.25
CA GLU A 46 -17.98 32.69 -4.69
C GLU A 46 -17.99 33.11 -3.22
N LYS A 47 -17.07 32.58 -2.41
CA LYS A 47 -16.95 32.92 -0.97
C LYS A 47 -16.79 34.41 -0.73
N ASN A 48 -16.10 35.13 -1.62
CA ASN A 48 -15.78 36.55 -1.44
C ASN A 48 -16.58 37.48 -2.37
N ASN A 49 -17.53 36.94 -3.14
CA ASN A 49 -18.35 37.67 -4.12
C ASN A 49 -17.52 38.56 -5.06
N LEU A 50 -16.43 38.01 -5.60
CA LEU A 50 -15.49 38.75 -6.43
C LEU A 50 -16.02 38.94 -7.85
N LYS A 51 -15.81 40.14 -8.39
CA LYS A 51 -16.07 40.43 -9.80
C LYS A 51 -14.87 40.00 -10.66
N ARG A 52 -15.13 39.63 -11.92
CA ARG A 52 -14.10 39.27 -12.91
C ARG A 52 -12.93 40.25 -12.96
N SER A 53 -13.21 41.55 -12.93
CA SER A 53 -12.22 42.63 -12.99
C SER A 53 -11.32 42.75 -11.75
N LYS A 54 -11.45 41.85 -10.78
CA LYS A 54 -10.66 41.80 -9.54
C LYS A 54 -9.82 40.53 -9.45
N ILE A 55 -9.73 39.76 -10.53
CA ILE A 55 -9.05 38.47 -10.55
C ILE A 55 -8.12 38.47 -11.76
N HIS A 56 -6.81 38.45 -11.49
CA HIS A 56 -5.76 38.54 -12.49
C HIS A 56 -4.92 37.28 -12.46
N ILE A 57 -4.80 36.61 -13.62
CA ILE A 57 -4.10 35.33 -13.75
C ILE A 57 -3.05 35.44 -14.85
N TYR A 58 -1.82 35.10 -14.49
CA TYR A 58 -0.67 35.08 -15.38
C TYR A 58 -0.14 33.65 -15.47
N LEU A 59 -0.06 33.14 -16.70
CA LEU A 59 0.27 31.75 -17.01
C LEU A 59 1.50 31.66 -17.91
N SER A 60 2.20 30.53 -17.84
CA SER A 60 3.17 30.17 -18.87
C SER A 60 2.46 29.73 -20.15
N ASP A 61 3.17 29.68 -21.26
CA ASP A 61 2.72 29.09 -22.52
C ASP A 61 2.46 27.57 -22.41
N GLU A 62 3.14 26.88 -21.50
CA GLU A 62 3.00 25.44 -21.25
C GLU A 62 2.10 25.11 -20.03
N PHE A 63 1.22 26.03 -19.61
CA PHE A 63 0.55 25.95 -18.31
C PHE A 63 -0.31 24.70 -18.08
N SER A 64 -0.79 24.04 -19.13
CA SER A 64 -1.56 22.80 -19.04
C SER A 64 -1.33 21.92 -20.26
N GLN A 65 -1.18 20.62 -20.02
CA GLN A 65 -1.21 19.58 -21.05
C GLN A 65 -2.56 18.87 -21.15
N ASP A 66 -3.52 19.22 -20.29
CA ASP A 66 -4.86 18.65 -20.28
C ASP A 66 -5.84 19.70 -20.77
N LYS A 67 -6.16 19.64 -22.07
CA LYS A 67 -7.15 20.50 -22.73
C LYS A 67 -6.98 22.00 -22.38
N PRO A 68 -5.80 22.61 -22.66
CA PRO A 68 -5.50 23.99 -22.26
C PRO A 68 -6.51 25.00 -22.82
N ASP A 69 -7.01 24.79 -24.03
CA ASP A 69 -8.00 25.65 -24.67
C ASP A 69 -9.36 25.68 -23.92
N GLU A 70 -9.85 24.53 -23.44
CA GLU A 70 -11.07 24.43 -22.64
C GLU A 70 -10.88 25.13 -21.28
N LEU A 71 -9.68 25.00 -20.70
CA LEU A 71 -9.34 25.63 -19.43
C LEU A 71 -9.27 27.16 -19.56
N LEU A 72 -8.65 27.70 -20.62
CA LEU A 72 -8.66 29.13 -20.91
C LEU A 72 -10.08 29.67 -21.11
N ARG A 73 -10.92 28.96 -21.88
CA ARG A 73 -12.35 29.33 -22.07
C ARG A 73 -13.12 29.44 -20.76
N GLN A 74 -12.78 28.63 -19.77
CA GLN A 74 -13.42 28.69 -18.46
C GLN A 74 -12.85 29.79 -17.57
N LEU A 75 -11.53 30.01 -17.61
CA LEU A 75 -10.86 31.03 -16.81
C LEU A 75 -11.25 32.44 -17.26
N THR A 76 -11.30 32.72 -18.56
CA THR A 76 -11.62 34.07 -19.08
C THR A 76 -13.03 34.53 -18.72
N LYS A 77 -13.95 33.61 -18.39
CA LYS A 77 -15.29 33.94 -17.88
C LYS A 77 -15.27 34.54 -16.48
N ILE A 78 -14.28 34.20 -15.67
CA ILE A 78 -14.23 34.59 -14.25
C ILE A 78 -13.03 35.48 -13.91
N ALA A 79 -12.03 35.60 -14.77
CA ALA A 79 -10.82 36.37 -14.53
C ALA A 79 -10.34 37.13 -15.78
N ASP A 80 -9.46 38.11 -15.55
CA ASP A 80 -8.53 38.62 -16.55
C ASP A 80 -7.32 37.67 -16.62
N VAL A 81 -7.06 37.11 -17.80
CA VAL A 81 -6.10 36.03 -17.99
C VAL A 81 -5.10 36.46 -19.05
N ARG A 82 -3.82 36.28 -18.75
CA ARG A 82 -2.72 36.60 -19.65
C ARG A 82 -1.69 35.48 -19.67
N VAL A 83 -1.06 35.27 -20.83
CA VAL A 83 -0.09 34.20 -21.08
C VAL A 83 1.24 34.80 -21.53
N PHE A 84 2.34 34.26 -21.03
CA PHE A 84 3.68 34.62 -21.50
C PHE A 84 4.11 33.70 -22.64
N PHE A 85 4.34 34.27 -23.83
CA PHE A 85 4.91 33.54 -24.98
C PHE A 85 6.40 33.86 -25.20
N ASP A 86 6.82 35.10 -24.92
CA ASP A 86 8.19 35.56 -25.22
C ASP A 86 9.20 35.30 -24.10
N TYR A 87 8.74 34.79 -22.95
CA TYR A 87 9.57 34.56 -21.77
C TYR A 87 9.18 33.27 -21.08
N ARG A 88 10.18 32.52 -20.60
CA ARG A 88 9.94 31.39 -19.72
C ARG A 88 9.37 31.87 -18.39
N PHE A 89 8.06 31.72 -18.22
CA PHE A 89 7.37 32.08 -16.98
C PHE A 89 7.25 30.87 -16.06
N HIS A 90 8.03 30.85 -14.98
CA HIS A 90 8.05 29.72 -14.02
C HIS A 90 7.68 30.15 -12.59
N ALA A 91 7.07 31.34 -12.44
CA ALA A 91 6.69 31.90 -11.16
C ALA A 91 5.55 31.11 -10.51
N LYS A 92 5.47 31.17 -9.18
CA LYS A 92 4.45 30.53 -8.33
C LYS A 92 4.21 31.45 -7.14
N VAL A 93 3.45 32.49 -7.40
CA VAL A 93 3.21 33.60 -6.48
C VAL A 93 1.72 33.92 -6.50
N TYR A 94 1.13 33.96 -5.32
CA TYR A 94 -0.29 34.16 -5.11
C TYR A 94 -0.49 35.29 -4.12
N TRP A 95 -1.31 36.27 -4.48
CA TRP A 95 -1.60 37.43 -3.65
C TRP A 95 -3.11 37.61 -3.54
N LEU A 96 -3.64 37.31 -2.36
CA LEU A 96 -5.04 37.51 -1.99
C LEU A 96 -5.13 38.83 -1.21
N LYS A 97 -5.59 39.90 -1.86
CA LYS A 97 -5.63 41.25 -1.28
C LYS A 97 -6.92 41.49 -0.51
N GLY A 98 -6.80 41.99 0.71
CA GLY A 98 -7.89 42.45 1.56
C GLY A 98 -7.47 43.65 2.40
N GLU A 99 -8.12 43.88 3.56
CA GLU A 99 -7.55 44.79 4.58
C GLU A 99 -6.20 44.28 5.09
N THR A 100 -6.14 42.96 5.30
CA THR A 100 -4.92 42.17 5.39
C THR A 100 -4.79 41.40 4.08
N SER A 101 -3.58 41.34 3.53
CA SER A 101 -3.24 40.55 2.34
C SER A 101 -2.62 39.23 2.75
N LYS A 102 -2.99 38.13 2.10
CA LYS A 102 -2.25 36.85 2.20
C LYS A 102 -1.38 36.67 0.96
N ILE A 103 -0.09 36.46 1.19
CA ILE A 103 0.92 36.16 0.16
C ILE A 103 1.36 34.72 0.32
N ILE A 104 1.36 33.98 -0.78
CA ILE A 104 1.89 32.61 -0.85
C ILE A 104 2.85 32.53 -2.03
N TYR A 105 4.08 32.08 -1.81
CA TYR A 105 5.04 31.84 -2.89
C TYR A 105 6.01 30.73 -2.56
N GLY A 106 6.45 29.99 -3.59
CA GLY A 106 7.34 28.85 -3.40
C GLY A 106 7.40 27.93 -4.60
N SER A 107 7.31 26.61 -4.36
CA SER A 107 7.38 25.58 -5.41
C SER A 107 6.01 25.10 -5.90
N SER A 108 4.92 25.44 -5.20
CA SER A 108 3.58 24.95 -5.52
C SER A 108 2.97 25.64 -6.74
N ASN A 109 2.73 24.89 -7.82
CA ASN A 109 1.87 25.34 -8.92
C ASN A 109 0.39 25.29 -8.52
N PHE A 110 -0.48 26.03 -9.23
CA PHE A 110 -1.92 26.05 -8.95
C PHE A 110 -2.64 24.85 -9.57
N THR A 111 -2.23 23.67 -9.11
CA THR A 111 -2.63 22.37 -9.63
C THR A 111 -3.00 21.40 -8.50
N ALA A 112 -3.71 20.32 -8.81
CA ALA A 112 -3.99 19.27 -7.82
C ALA A 112 -2.70 18.76 -7.13
N GLY A 113 -1.63 18.59 -7.91
CA GLY A 113 -0.31 18.23 -7.40
C GLY A 113 0.20 19.22 -6.36
N GLY A 114 0.38 20.48 -6.78
CA GLY A 114 0.95 21.53 -5.93
C GLY A 114 0.11 21.92 -4.71
N LEU A 115 -1.21 21.78 -4.78
CA LEU A 115 -2.08 22.22 -3.67
C LEU A 115 -2.38 21.13 -2.64
N THR A 116 -2.21 19.84 -2.99
CA THR A 116 -2.67 18.73 -2.15
C THR A 116 -1.77 17.50 -2.09
N LYS A 117 -1.00 17.17 -3.14
CA LYS A 117 -0.35 15.84 -3.27
C LYS A 117 1.17 15.86 -3.19
N ASN A 118 1.80 16.88 -3.76
CA ASN A 118 3.25 16.92 -3.90
C ASN A 118 3.92 17.31 -2.58
N ILE A 119 5.19 16.96 -2.45
CA ILE A 119 6.08 17.63 -1.51
C ILE A 119 6.46 18.95 -2.15
N GLU A 120 6.14 20.05 -1.48
CA GLU A 120 6.37 21.41 -1.97
C GLU A 120 7.21 22.18 -0.95
N PHE A 121 7.52 23.45 -1.21
CA PHE A 121 8.16 24.32 -0.23
C PHE A 121 7.68 25.75 -0.48
N ASP A 122 6.74 26.19 0.33
CA ASP A 122 6.10 27.49 0.20
C ASP A 122 6.27 28.33 1.46
N HIS A 123 6.40 29.62 1.26
CA HIS A 123 6.27 30.63 2.28
C HIS A 123 4.86 31.22 2.23
N ILE A 124 4.21 31.27 3.39
CA ILE A 124 2.86 31.81 3.59
C ILE A 124 2.96 32.94 4.61
N GLU A 125 2.53 34.14 4.23
CA GLU A 125 2.57 35.31 5.09
C GLU A 125 1.31 36.16 4.95
N GLU A 126 0.83 36.70 6.06
CA GLU A 126 -0.23 37.71 6.08
C GLU A 126 0.41 39.08 6.37
N MET A 127 0.05 40.09 5.58
CA MET A 127 0.63 41.44 5.63
C MET A 127 -0.49 42.49 5.65
N ASP A 128 -0.37 43.49 6.52
CA ASP A 128 -1.29 44.63 6.50
C ASP A 128 -1.14 45.45 5.21
N LYS A 129 -2.21 46.09 4.76
CA LYS A 129 -2.22 46.91 3.53
C LYS A 129 -1.17 48.05 3.50
N THR A 130 -0.64 48.44 4.66
CA THR A 130 0.40 49.48 4.80
C THR A 130 1.82 48.92 4.80
N ASP A 131 2.00 47.61 4.70
CA ASP A 131 3.32 46.99 4.67
C ASP A 131 4.06 47.35 3.37
N VAL A 132 5.20 48.02 3.50
CA VAL A 132 6.04 48.49 2.38
C VAL A 132 6.55 47.34 1.49
N ARG A 133 6.57 46.10 1.98
CA ARG A 133 6.98 44.93 1.19
C ARG A 133 5.96 44.59 0.11
N LEU A 134 4.70 44.99 0.26
CA LEU A 134 3.65 44.79 -0.75
C LEU A 134 4.01 45.46 -2.10
N GLU A 135 4.81 46.53 -2.08
CA GLU A 135 5.29 47.20 -3.29
C GLU A 135 6.13 46.27 -4.20
N ARG A 136 6.79 45.25 -3.64
CA ARG A 136 7.58 44.30 -4.43
C ARG A 136 6.68 43.36 -5.23
N PHE A 137 5.60 42.88 -4.63
CA PHE A 137 4.61 42.03 -5.30
C PHE A 137 3.84 42.82 -6.35
N ASP A 138 3.47 44.05 -6.02
CA ASP A 138 2.84 44.98 -6.97
C ASP A 138 3.72 45.22 -8.20
N ARG A 139 5.01 45.52 -7.99
CA ARG A 139 5.98 45.66 -9.09
C ARG A 139 6.09 44.40 -9.94
N PHE A 140 6.10 43.23 -9.30
CA PHE A 140 6.13 41.94 -10.00
C PHE A 140 4.90 41.73 -10.88
N PHE A 141 3.69 41.95 -10.36
CA PHE A 141 2.46 41.76 -11.14
C PHE A 141 2.29 42.81 -12.23
N ARG A 142 2.71 44.06 -12.01
CA ARG A 142 2.78 45.06 -13.10
C ARG A 142 3.73 44.61 -14.21
N TYR A 143 4.90 44.07 -13.85
CA TYR A 143 5.81 43.50 -14.84
C TYR A 143 5.14 42.38 -15.62
N CYS A 144 4.37 41.51 -14.93
CA CYS A 144 3.63 40.45 -15.60
C CYS A 144 2.59 40.98 -16.58
N GLU A 145 1.81 41.97 -16.18
CA GLU A 145 0.84 42.65 -17.03
C GLU A 145 1.45 43.21 -18.32
N HIS A 146 2.63 43.85 -18.22
CA HIS A 146 3.31 44.47 -19.37
C HIS A 146 3.99 43.47 -20.31
N LYS A 147 4.30 42.26 -19.83
CA LYS A 147 5.10 41.27 -20.57
C LYS A 147 4.33 40.05 -21.04
N SER A 148 3.05 39.97 -20.69
CA SER A 148 2.15 38.89 -21.09
C SER A 148 1.13 39.37 -22.12
N VAL A 149 0.62 38.42 -22.90
CA VAL A 149 -0.42 38.63 -23.91
C VAL A 149 -1.76 38.31 -23.29
N GLU A 150 -2.75 39.20 -23.48
CA GLU A 150 -4.12 38.95 -23.04
C GLU A 150 -4.73 37.75 -23.76
N VAL A 151 -5.44 36.88 -23.03
CA VAL A 151 -6.12 35.73 -23.62
C VAL A 151 -7.38 36.19 -24.35
N THR A 152 -7.24 36.36 -25.66
CA THR A 152 -8.35 36.60 -26.60
C THR A 152 -8.86 35.28 -27.17
N GLN A 153 -9.89 35.36 -28.02
CA GLN A 153 -10.38 34.19 -28.75
C GLN A 153 -9.31 33.62 -29.71
N GLU A 154 -8.40 34.44 -30.22
CA GLU A 154 -7.29 34.01 -31.07
C GLU A 154 -6.29 33.15 -30.28
N VAL A 155 -5.95 33.55 -29.05
CA VAL A 155 -5.10 32.75 -28.16
C VAL A 155 -5.76 31.41 -27.83
N ILE A 156 -7.07 31.40 -27.57
CA ILE A 156 -7.82 30.17 -27.32
C ILE A 156 -7.79 29.25 -28.56
N ALA A 157 -8.01 29.81 -29.75
CA ALA A 157 -7.96 29.06 -31.01
C ALA A 157 -6.56 28.47 -31.26
N TYR A 158 -5.49 29.22 -30.96
CA TYR A 158 -4.11 28.74 -31.05
C TYR A 158 -3.88 27.47 -30.20
N TYR A 159 -4.38 27.42 -28.96
CA TYR A 159 -4.29 26.21 -28.13
C TYR A 159 -5.20 25.07 -28.61
N GLU A 160 -6.34 25.41 -29.22
CA GLU A 160 -7.26 24.42 -29.79
C GLU A 160 -6.65 23.73 -31.02
N GLU A 161 -5.99 24.49 -31.89
CA GLU A 161 -5.23 23.98 -33.04
C GLU A 161 -4.05 23.10 -32.59
N ALA A 162 -3.39 23.45 -31.49
CA ALA A 162 -2.26 22.69 -30.94
C ALA A 162 -2.67 21.43 -30.14
N ARG A 163 -3.97 21.16 -29.95
CA ARG A 163 -4.48 20.15 -29.00
C ARG A 163 -3.92 18.76 -29.25
N GLU A 164 -3.93 18.30 -30.51
CA GLU A 164 -3.44 16.94 -30.85
C GLU A 164 -1.96 16.77 -30.50
N THR A 165 -1.12 17.73 -30.88
CA THR A 165 0.33 17.74 -30.55
C THR A 165 0.58 17.71 -29.04
N ILE A 166 -0.20 18.47 -28.27
CA ILE A 166 -0.11 18.50 -26.80
C ILE A 166 -0.51 17.14 -26.20
N GLU A 167 -1.55 16.50 -26.73
CA GLU A 167 -1.95 15.16 -26.29
C GLU A 167 -0.90 14.09 -26.57
N GLU A 168 -0.26 14.13 -27.75
CA GLU A 168 0.83 13.21 -28.09
C GLU A 168 2.03 13.35 -27.15
N LEU A 169 2.42 14.58 -26.82
CA LEU A 169 3.46 14.85 -25.84
C LEU A 169 3.09 14.28 -24.46
N ARG A 170 1.84 14.48 -24.03
CA ARG A 170 1.34 13.95 -22.75
C ARG A 170 1.39 12.43 -22.71
N ARG A 171 1.05 11.74 -23.81
CA ARG A 171 1.15 10.27 -23.91
C ARG A 171 2.60 9.81 -23.79
N SER A 172 3.51 10.42 -24.56
CA SER A 172 4.94 10.10 -24.54
C SER A 172 5.56 10.29 -23.15
N GLN A 173 5.21 11.39 -22.47
CA GLN A 173 5.69 11.65 -21.10
C GLN A 173 5.16 10.64 -20.08
N ARG A 174 3.90 10.18 -20.23
CA ARG A 174 3.34 9.12 -19.37
C ARG A 174 4.11 7.80 -19.53
N GLU A 175 4.40 7.40 -20.76
CA GLU A 175 5.18 6.18 -21.05
C GLU A 175 6.59 6.26 -20.46
N LEU A 176 7.28 7.39 -20.66
CA LEU A 176 8.59 7.62 -20.07
C LEU A 176 8.53 7.58 -18.54
N LYS A 177 7.51 8.18 -17.92
CA LYS A 177 7.33 8.15 -16.47
C LYS A 177 7.07 6.73 -15.95
N LYS A 178 6.33 5.90 -16.69
CA LYS A 178 6.18 4.46 -16.37
C LYS A 178 7.54 3.77 -16.38
N LYS A 179 8.34 3.96 -17.45
CA LYS A 179 9.70 3.40 -17.55
C LYS A 179 10.63 3.86 -16.42
N LEU A 180 10.62 5.16 -16.11
CA LEU A 180 11.46 5.72 -15.03
C LEU A 180 11.04 5.23 -13.64
N LYS A 181 9.74 5.01 -13.40
CA LYS A 181 9.25 4.38 -12.16
C LYS A 181 9.62 2.91 -12.07
N GLY A 182 9.82 2.23 -13.19
CA GLY A 182 10.27 0.84 -13.26
C GLY A 182 11.58 0.60 -12.51
N PHE A 183 12.49 1.58 -12.42
CA PHE A 183 13.73 1.44 -11.65
C PHE A 183 13.49 1.17 -10.15
N ILE A 184 12.45 1.78 -9.56
CA ILE A 184 12.09 1.57 -8.15
C ILE A 184 11.23 0.29 -7.97
N ARG A 185 10.60 -0.16 -9.06
CA ARG A 185 9.66 -1.29 -9.08
C ARG A 185 10.24 -2.56 -9.70
N GLN A 186 11.55 -2.59 -9.96
CA GLN A 186 12.21 -3.69 -10.68
C GLN A 186 12.12 -5.03 -9.94
N ASP A 187 12.02 -4.97 -8.60
CA ASP A 187 11.92 -6.13 -7.70
C ASP A 187 10.49 -6.30 -7.16
N ASP A 188 9.51 -5.69 -7.83
CA ASP A 188 8.09 -5.89 -7.50
C ASP A 188 7.68 -7.27 -7.98
N GLU A 189 6.84 -7.93 -7.19
CA GLU A 189 6.34 -9.25 -7.55
C GLU A 189 5.53 -9.22 -8.85
N PHE A 190 4.76 -8.14 -9.04
CA PHE A 190 4.03 -7.87 -10.27
C PHE A 190 3.67 -6.39 -10.38
N ASP A 191 3.44 -5.92 -11.60
CA ASP A 191 2.94 -4.58 -11.89
C ASP A 191 1.43 -4.47 -11.67
N GLU A 192 0.94 -3.26 -11.36
CA GLU A 192 -0.49 -2.96 -11.17
C GLU A 192 -1.38 -3.40 -12.34
N ASP A 193 -0.83 -3.39 -13.56
CA ASP A 193 -1.54 -3.76 -14.79
C ASP A 193 -1.39 -5.26 -15.14
N THR A 194 -0.71 -6.08 -14.32
CA THR A 194 -0.46 -7.52 -14.58
C THR A 194 -1.73 -8.35 -14.47
N TYR A 195 -2.55 -8.06 -13.45
CA TYR A 195 -3.75 -8.82 -13.09
C TYR A 195 -4.99 -7.95 -13.13
N LEU A 196 -6.13 -8.52 -13.56
CA LEU A 196 -7.43 -7.84 -13.55
C LEU A 196 -8.14 -8.07 -12.21
N LEU A 197 -7.70 -7.36 -11.17
CA LEU A 197 -8.19 -7.51 -9.79
C LEU A 197 -9.47 -6.71 -9.49
N ASP A 198 -10.18 -6.23 -10.51
CA ASP A 198 -11.42 -5.48 -10.32
C ASP A 198 -12.51 -6.37 -9.72
N GLY A 199 -12.98 -5.99 -8.53
CA GLY A 199 -13.98 -6.75 -7.78
C GLY A 199 -13.44 -7.94 -6.98
N TYR A 200 -12.11 -8.14 -6.95
CA TYR A 200 -11.48 -9.14 -6.09
C TYR A 200 -11.44 -8.70 -4.63
N PHE A 201 -11.37 -9.67 -3.71
CA PHE A 201 -11.36 -9.38 -2.28
C PHE A 201 -10.07 -8.67 -1.85
N PHE A 202 -8.94 -9.06 -2.44
CA PHE A 202 -7.66 -8.35 -2.35
C PHE A 202 -7.40 -7.56 -3.62
N THR A 203 -6.91 -6.35 -3.45
CA THR A 203 -6.56 -5.41 -4.53
C THR A 203 -5.06 -5.42 -4.76
N TYR A 204 -4.59 -4.88 -5.89
CA TYR A 204 -3.16 -4.67 -6.12
C TYR A 204 -2.47 -3.98 -4.94
N ARG A 205 -3.12 -2.97 -4.35
CA ARG A 205 -2.55 -2.22 -3.22
C ARG A 205 -2.35 -3.10 -1.97
N ASP A 206 -3.19 -4.12 -1.77
CA ASP A 206 -3.05 -5.07 -0.67
C ASP A 206 -1.79 -5.93 -0.84
N TYR A 207 -1.57 -6.48 -2.03
CA TYR A 207 -0.34 -7.21 -2.38
C TYR A 207 0.91 -6.32 -2.33
N GLU A 208 0.81 -5.11 -2.88
CA GLU A 208 1.89 -4.12 -2.90
C GLU A 208 2.42 -3.82 -1.49
N ALA A 209 1.58 -3.94 -0.45
CA ALA A 209 1.99 -3.71 0.94
C ALA A 209 3.10 -4.65 1.43
N PHE A 210 3.28 -5.79 0.74
CA PHE A 210 4.24 -6.85 1.05
C PHE A 210 5.41 -6.92 0.06
N PHE A 211 5.40 -6.12 -1.02
CA PHE A 211 6.52 -6.03 -1.97
C PHE A 211 7.80 -5.59 -1.26
N ILE A 212 8.96 -6.04 -1.74
CA ILE A 212 10.27 -5.90 -1.06
C ILE A 212 10.53 -4.47 -0.57
N ARG A 213 10.30 -3.45 -1.42
CA ARG A 213 10.48 -2.03 -1.08
C ARG A 213 9.61 -1.53 0.07
N ASN A 214 8.50 -2.22 0.34
CA ASN A 214 7.53 -1.84 1.37
C ASN A 214 7.68 -2.64 2.67
N GLN A 215 8.30 -3.82 2.66
CA GLN A 215 8.35 -4.72 3.83
C GLN A 215 8.92 -4.08 5.10
N ARG A 216 9.91 -3.18 4.97
CA ARG A 216 10.58 -2.51 6.09
C ARG A 216 10.02 -1.12 6.41
N ARG A 217 9.07 -0.61 5.62
CA ARG A 217 8.47 0.72 5.84
C ARG A 217 7.52 0.71 7.04
N SER A 218 7.43 1.86 7.70
CA SER A 218 6.57 2.13 8.86
C SER A 218 5.98 3.54 8.85
N ASP A 219 5.70 4.09 7.67
CA ASP A 219 5.03 5.38 7.52
C ASP A 219 3.50 5.25 7.59
N ILE A 220 2.81 6.39 7.72
CA ILE A 220 1.35 6.45 7.91
C ILE A 220 0.59 5.72 6.80
N GLU A 221 1.05 5.79 5.55
CA GLU A 221 0.35 5.17 4.42
C GLU A 221 0.43 3.63 4.51
N ILE A 222 1.64 3.08 4.65
CA ILE A 222 1.82 1.63 4.70
C ILE A 222 1.21 1.02 5.97
N ASP A 223 1.29 1.73 7.10
CA ASP A 223 0.70 1.31 8.37
C ASP A 223 -0.82 1.23 8.28
N LYS A 224 -1.46 2.25 7.69
CA LYS A 224 -2.91 2.23 7.45
C LYS A 224 -3.28 1.06 6.56
N ARG A 225 -2.54 0.86 5.47
CA ARG A 225 -2.83 -0.20 4.51
C ARG A 225 -2.75 -1.60 5.15
N ARG A 226 -1.71 -1.86 5.95
CA ARG A 226 -1.59 -3.13 6.68
C ARG A 226 -2.70 -3.34 7.70
N LYS A 227 -3.23 -2.28 8.33
CA LYS A 227 -4.41 -2.38 9.20
C LYS A 227 -5.68 -2.70 8.42
N ASP A 228 -5.84 -2.16 7.21
CA ASP A 228 -6.97 -2.48 6.34
C ASP A 228 -6.91 -3.97 5.92
N ILE A 229 -5.73 -4.47 5.56
CA ILE A 229 -5.49 -5.90 5.26
C ILE A 229 -5.74 -6.77 6.50
N GLN A 230 -5.28 -6.35 7.68
CA GLN A 230 -5.56 -7.05 8.94
C GLN A 230 -7.06 -7.18 9.20
N SER A 231 -7.84 -6.14 8.89
CA SER A 231 -9.30 -6.16 9.02
C SER A 231 -9.93 -7.18 8.05
N LYS A 232 -9.40 -7.30 6.82
CA LYS A 232 -9.80 -8.34 5.86
C LYS A 232 -9.46 -9.75 6.37
N MET A 233 -8.28 -9.96 6.96
CA MET A 233 -7.90 -11.25 7.56
C MET A 233 -8.81 -11.64 8.71
N LEU A 234 -9.19 -10.69 9.56
CA LEU A 234 -10.13 -10.91 10.66
C LEU A 234 -11.55 -11.24 10.15
N LEU A 235 -11.95 -10.69 9.00
CA LEU A 235 -13.21 -11.05 8.35
C LEU A 235 -13.20 -12.52 7.87
N LEU A 236 -12.11 -12.94 7.22
CA LEU A 236 -11.92 -14.35 6.81
C LEU A 236 -11.90 -15.28 8.04
N HIS A 237 -11.15 -14.91 9.08
CA HIS A 237 -11.11 -15.66 10.34
C HIS A 237 -12.50 -15.93 10.92
N LYS A 238 -13.39 -14.93 10.94
CA LYS A 238 -14.76 -15.10 11.46
C LYS A 238 -15.56 -16.17 10.70
N LYS A 239 -15.30 -16.35 9.41
CA LYS A 239 -15.96 -17.35 8.56
C LYS A 239 -15.33 -18.74 8.73
N ILE A 240 -13.99 -18.80 8.78
CA ILE A 240 -13.21 -20.04 8.77
C ILE A 240 -13.14 -20.70 10.15
N TYR A 241 -13.02 -19.90 11.23
CA TYR A 241 -12.70 -20.43 12.55
C TYR A 241 -13.71 -21.43 13.13
N PRO A 242 -15.05 -21.25 12.96
CA PRO A 242 -16.02 -22.25 13.42
C PRO A 242 -15.78 -23.64 12.83
N GLU A 243 -15.38 -23.72 11.56
CA GLU A 243 -15.06 -24.96 10.87
C GLU A 243 -13.70 -25.51 11.28
N ALA A 244 -12.67 -24.65 11.35
CA ALA A 244 -11.34 -25.04 11.82
C ALA A 244 -11.37 -25.66 13.24
N ARG A 245 -12.24 -25.16 14.12
CA ARG A 245 -12.43 -25.75 15.47
C ARG A 245 -12.94 -27.18 15.46
N LYS A 246 -13.75 -27.56 14.46
CA LYS A 246 -14.24 -28.95 14.31
C LYS A 246 -13.10 -29.91 13.99
N LEU A 247 -12.03 -29.41 13.37
CA LEU A 247 -10.79 -30.16 13.08
C LEU A 247 -9.87 -30.30 14.31
N GLY A 248 -10.26 -29.74 15.45
CA GLY A 248 -9.49 -29.84 16.70
C GLY A 248 -8.28 -28.90 16.77
N VAL A 249 -8.29 -27.81 16.00
CA VAL A 249 -7.32 -26.71 16.06
C VAL A 249 -7.97 -25.42 16.60
N GLU A 250 -7.18 -24.59 17.28
CA GLU A 250 -7.62 -23.32 17.88
C GLU A 250 -6.77 -22.15 17.40
N CYS A 251 -7.36 -20.96 17.32
CA CYS A 251 -6.60 -19.72 17.10
C CYS A 251 -5.82 -19.36 18.37
N HIS A 252 -4.95 -18.36 18.26
CA HIS A 252 -4.27 -17.81 19.42
C HIS A 252 -5.28 -17.34 20.50
N TRP A 253 -4.97 -17.60 21.78
CA TRP A 253 -5.87 -17.28 22.90
C TRP A 253 -5.95 -15.78 23.24
N ASN A 254 -4.89 -15.02 22.93
CA ASN A 254 -4.94 -13.56 22.94
C ASN A 254 -5.62 -13.05 21.64
N PRO A 255 -6.76 -12.35 21.73
CA PRO A 255 -7.44 -11.77 20.56
C PRO A 255 -6.56 -10.83 19.73
N ASP A 256 -5.62 -10.14 20.36
CA ASP A 256 -4.71 -9.19 19.67
C ASP A 256 -3.68 -9.92 18.79
N HIS A 257 -3.53 -11.23 18.95
CA HIS A 257 -2.55 -12.06 18.25
C HIS A 257 -3.19 -13.08 17.30
N ILE A 258 -4.47 -12.91 16.94
CA ILE A 258 -5.16 -13.78 15.96
C ILE A 258 -4.45 -13.69 14.60
N THR A 259 -4.09 -12.48 14.18
CA THR A 259 -3.34 -12.22 12.96
C THR A 259 -1.87 -11.97 13.27
N SER A 260 -1.00 -12.15 12.28
CA SER A 260 0.36 -11.61 12.31
C SER A 260 0.37 -10.08 12.50
N MET A 261 1.52 -9.56 12.96
CA MET A 261 1.70 -8.12 13.21
C MET A 261 1.67 -7.28 11.93
N THR A 262 1.22 -6.03 12.08
CA THR A 262 1.11 -5.05 10.98
C THR A 262 2.33 -4.16 10.81
N ARG A 263 3.32 -4.26 11.71
CA ARG A 263 4.48 -3.36 11.74
C ARG A 263 5.80 -4.14 11.79
N PRO A 264 6.85 -3.64 11.12
CA PRO A 264 8.20 -4.14 11.31
C PRO A 264 8.65 -3.97 12.77
N CYS A 265 9.12 -5.05 13.38
CA CYS A 265 9.66 -5.07 14.74
C CYS A 265 10.67 -6.22 14.88
N GLU A 266 11.33 -6.30 16.02
CA GLU A 266 12.32 -7.34 16.29
C GLU A 266 11.76 -8.76 16.07
N PHE A 267 10.52 -9.01 16.50
CA PHE A 267 9.86 -10.31 16.39
C PHE A 267 9.63 -10.80 14.96
N ASN A 268 9.52 -9.89 13.97
CA ASN A 268 9.43 -10.24 12.55
C ASN A 268 10.68 -9.83 11.77
N LYS A 269 11.82 -9.65 12.46
CA LYS A 269 13.11 -9.28 11.85
C LYS A 269 13.06 -7.96 11.08
N PHE A 270 12.24 -7.04 11.57
CA PHE A 270 12.00 -5.74 10.98
C PHE A 270 11.50 -5.82 9.53
N LYS A 271 10.73 -6.86 9.18
CA LYS A 271 10.06 -7.01 7.88
C LYS A 271 8.62 -7.52 8.03
N VAL A 272 7.70 -6.97 7.24
CA VAL A 272 6.34 -7.50 7.05
C VAL A 272 6.22 -7.95 5.59
N ALA A 273 6.56 -9.21 5.34
CA ALA A 273 6.55 -9.83 4.02
C ALA A 273 5.26 -10.58 3.70
N TRP A 274 4.41 -10.82 4.69
CA TRP A 274 3.15 -11.54 4.56
C TRP A 274 2.22 -11.17 5.73
N MET A 275 0.95 -11.54 5.62
CA MET A 275 0.01 -11.44 6.74
C MET A 275 -0.96 -12.61 6.77
N GLY A 276 -1.16 -13.21 7.94
CA GLY A 276 -2.00 -14.41 8.03
C GLY A 276 -2.54 -14.72 9.41
N VAL A 277 -3.29 -15.81 9.48
CA VAL A 277 -3.94 -16.35 10.68
C VAL A 277 -3.52 -17.80 10.85
N ARG A 278 -3.22 -18.19 12.10
CA ARG A 278 -2.74 -19.52 12.46
C ARG A 278 -3.72 -20.24 13.37
N TYR A 279 -3.94 -21.52 13.13
CA TYR A 279 -4.73 -22.43 13.94
C TYR A 279 -3.91 -23.66 14.31
N GLY A 280 -3.74 -23.90 15.61
CA GLY A 280 -2.88 -24.97 16.10
C GLY A 280 -3.41 -25.59 17.38
N LYS A 281 -2.49 -26.00 18.25
CA LYS A 281 -2.81 -26.62 19.54
C LYS A 281 -3.60 -25.68 20.45
N LYS A 282 -4.47 -26.26 21.27
CA LYS A 282 -5.24 -25.57 22.29
C LYS A 282 -4.31 -25.01 23.36
N LYS A 283 -4.74 -23.93 24.02
CA LYS A 283 -3.98 -23.32 25.13
C LYS A 283 -3.59 -24.34 26.21
N LYS A 284 -4.51 -25.24 26.58
CA LYS A 284 -4.24 -26.29 27.59
C LYS A 284 -3.15 -27.27 27.16
N GLU A 285 -3.10 -27.63 25.88
CA GLU A 285 -2.05 -28.50 25.34
C GLU A 285 -0.70 -27.80 25.48
N ILE A 286 -0.59 -26.53 25.08
CA ILE A 286 0.65 -25.76 25.19
C ILE A 286 1.05 -25.49 26.65
N ASP A 287 0.10 -25.14 27.51
CA ASP A 287 0.35 -24.92 28.94
C ASP A 287 0.98 -26.18 29.58
N LEU A 288 0.49 -27.38 29.25
CA LEU A 288 1.07 -28.65 29.72
C LEU A 288 2.51 -28.85 29.24
N LEU A 289 2.81 -28.47 27.99
CA LEU A 289 4.17 -28.54 27.45
C LEU A 289 5.14 -27.55 28.13
N ASN A 290 4.58 -26.49 28.71
CA ASN A 290 5.32 -25.40 29.36
C ASN A 290 5.46 -25.57 30.87
N GLN A 291 4.74 -26.52 31.50
CA GLN A 291 4.78 -26.75 32.95
C GLN A 291 6.17 -27.17 33.46
N CYS A 292 6.98 -27.82 32.63
CA CYS A 292 8.34 -28.25 32.97
C CYS A 292 9.41 -27.16 32.76
N LEU A 293 9.02 -25.93 32.43
CA LEU A 293 9.95 -24.82 32.16
C LEU A 293 9.88 -23.74 33.25
N GLU A 294 11.03 -23.12 33.53
CA GLU A 294 11.12 -21.90 34.35
C GLU A 294 10.32 -20.77 33.70
N GLN A 295 9.75 -19.87 34.51
CA GLN A 295 8.77 -18.88 34.03
C GLN A 295 9.32 -17.92 32.96
N ARG A 296 10.63 -17.65 32.97
CA ARG A 296 11.34 -16.84 31.96
C ARG A 296 11.44 -17.51 30.58
N ASP A 297 11.40 -18.84 30.55
CA ASP A 297 11.58 -19.64 29.34
C ASP A 297 10.26 -19.93 28.62
N ARG A 298 9.11 -19.62 29.24
CA ARG A 298 7.80 -20.01 28.70
C ARG A 298 7.38 -19.23 27.46
N ASP A 299 7.73 -17.94 27.38
CA ASP A 299 7.37 -17.08 26.25
C ASP A 299 8.41 -17.14 25.10
N GLU A 300 9.70 -17.31 25.41
CA GLU A 300 10.76 -17.42 24.40
C GLU A 300 10.97 -18.85 23.86
N ILE A 301 10.81 -19.89 24.68
CA ILE A 301 11.18 -21.27 24.30
C ILE A 301 9.98 -22.07 23.75
N LYS A 302 8.71 -21.77 24.10
CA LYS A 302 7.53 -22.57 23.68
C LYS A 302 6.22 -21.78 23.49
N GLY A 303 6.28 -20.64 22.80
CA GLY A 303 5.10 -19.90 22.37
C GLY A 303 4.26 -20.65 21.32
N PHE A 304 3.01 -20.21 21.08
CA PHE A 304 2.09 -20.80 20.07
C PHE A 304 2.74 -21.04 18.70
N GLN A 305 3.67 -20.16 18.31
CA GLN A 305 4.44 -20.22 17.07
C GLN A 305 5.49 -21.33 16.99
N LYS A 306 5.87 -21.97 18.10
CA LYS A 306 6.87 -23.05 18.16
C LYS A 306 6.27 -24.43 17.84
N HIS A 307 4.96 -24.48 17.64
CA HIS A 307 4.21 -25.68 17.31
C HIS A 307 3.70 -25.61 15.88
N GLY A 308 3.52 -26.77 15.27
CA GLY A 308 2.90 -26.87 13.96
C GLY A 308 1.47 -26.33 13.98
N CYS A 309 1.06 -25.73 12.87
CA CYS A 309 -0.26 -25.14 12.70
C CYS A 309 -0.77 -25.25 11.26
N LEU A 310 -2.08 -25.12 11.09
CA LEU A 310 -2.71 -24.77 9.83
C LEU A 310 -2.76 -23.24 9.72
N GLN A 311 -2.46 -22.69 8.56
CA GLN A 311 -2.38 -21.25 8.33
C GLN A 311 -3.00 -20.89 6.99
N PHE A 312 -3.57 -19.70 6.90
CA PHE A 312 -3.75 -19.01 5.62
C PHE A 312 -3.11 -17.63 5.67
N CYS A 313 -2.59 -17.14 4.56
CA CYS A 313 -1.97 -15.82 4.49
C CYS A 313 -2.01 -15.19 3.10
N ILE A 314 -1.98 -13.87 3.07
CA ILE A 314 -1.60 -13.10 1.89
C ILE A 314 -0.08 -12.91 1.85
N VAL A 315 0.50 -13.09 0.68
CA VAL A 315 1.93 -12.92 0.37
C VAL A 315 2.07 -11.96 -0.83
N PRO A 316 3.28 -11.51 -1.23
CA PRO A 316 3.44 -10.55 -2.31
C PRO A 316 2.74 -10.98 -3.61
N GLY A 317 2.83 -12.25 -4.00
CA GLY A 317 2.34 -12.72 -5.30
C GLY A 317 0.93 -13.29 -5.31
N GLY A 318 0.29 -13.43 -4.15
CA GLY A 318 -0.93 -14.20 -4.07
C GLY A 318 -1.35 -14.56 -2.65
N PHE A 319 -2.01 -15.71 -2.52
CA PHE A 319 -2.58 -16.19 -1.27
C PHE A 319 -2.19 -17.64 -1.03
N GLU A 320 -1.96 -18.00 0.22
CA GLU A 320 -1.47 -19.31 0.60
C GLU A 320 -2.34 -19.98 1.66
N VAL A 321 -2.45 -21.29 1.56
CA VAL A 321 -2.99 -22.18 2.60
C VAL A 321 -1.92 -23.21 2.93
N ASN A 322 -1.50 -23.22 4.19
CA ASN A 322 -0.27 -23.89 4.62
C ASN A 322 -0.53 -24.84 5.79
N LEU A 323 0.18 -25.98 5.79
CA LEU A 323 0.49 -26.73 7.01
C LEU A 323 1.92 -26.36 7.40
N PHE A 324 2.05 -25.53 8.41
CA PHE A 324 3.35 -25.09 8.92
C PHE A 324 3.83 -26.09 9.97
N LEU A 325 4.93 -26.81 9.72
CA LEU A 325 5.45 -27.81 10.65
C LEU A 325 6.36 -27.17 11.70
N ALA A 326 7.31 -26.34 11.26
CA ALA A 326 8.40 -25.92 12.12
C ALA A 326 8.96 -24.54 11.77
N VAL A 327 9.22 -23.75 12.82
CA VAL A 327 10.00 -22.49 12.75
C VAL A 327 11.49 -22.79 12.91
N ARG A 328 12.35 -21.80 12.63
CA ARG A 328 13.82 -21.96 12.65
C ARG A 328 14.35 -22.63 13.91
N HIS A 329 14.06 -22.06 15.07
CA HIS A 329 14.65 -22.52 16.33
C HIS A 329 13.61 -23.11 17.26
N ASP A 330 13.96 -24.21 17.91
CA ASP A 330 13.21 -24.87 19.00
C ASP A 330 11.78 -25.30 18.61
N ALA A 331 11.58 -25.70 17.35
CA ALA A 331 10.29 -26.20 16.91
C ALA A 331 10.00 -27.57 17.56
N VAL A 332 8.90 -27.64 18.34
CA VAL A 332 8.58 -28.81 19.16
C VAL A 332 8.20 -30.01 18.30
N ASP A 333 7.41 -29.78 17.25
CA ASP A 333 6.91 -30.84 16.38
C ASP A 333 8.00 -31.40 15.45
N ARG A 334 9.01 -30.59 15.08
CA ARG A 334 10.23 -31.09 14.42
C ARG A 334 10.93 -32.16 15.26
N MET A 335 11.17 -31.88 16.55
CA MET A 335 11.84 -32.85 17.43
C MET A 335 11.03 -34.14 17.55
N HIS A 336 9.70 -34.02 17.67
CA HIS A 336 8.80 -35.16 17.71
C HIS A 336 8.92 -36.05 16.46
N ILE A 337 8.88 -35.43 15.27
CA ILE A 337 9.04 -36.13 13.99
C ILE A 337 10.39 -36.85 13.94
N LYS A 338 11.49 -36.18 14.31
CA LYS A 338 12.83 -36.79 14.29
C LYS A 338 12.95 -37.99 15.22
N ASP A 339 12.44 -37.88 16.44
CA ASP A 339 12.51 -38.94 17.44
C ASP A 339 11.62 -40.15 17.11
N ARG A 340 10.51 -39.91 16.38
CA ARG A 340 9.49 -40.93 16.10
C ARG A 340 9.30 -41.26 14.63
N MET A 341 10.21 -40.84 13.77
CA MET A 341 10.11 -41.04 12.32
C MET A 341 9.80 -42.51 11.95
N PRO A 342 10.46 -43.54 12.53
CA PRO A 342 10.15 -44.93 12.18
C PRO A 342 8.71 -45.34 12.49
N GLN A 343 8.10 -44.80 13.55
CA GLN A 343 6.72 -45.11 13.95
C GLN A 343 5.69 -44.29 13.16
N LEU A 344 6.03 -43.08 12.75
CA LEU A 344 5.13 -42.16 12.05
C LEU A 344 5.19 -42.31 10.51
N ARG A 345 6.25 -42.95 9.98
CA ARG A 345 6.49 -43.03 8.53
C ARG A 345 5.29 -43.52 7.75
N GLN A 346 4.68 -44.63 8.17
CA GLN A 346 3.54 -45.21 7.45
C GLN A 346 2.36 -44.24 7.41
N SER A 347 1.95 -43.68 8.55
CA SER A 347 0.82 -42.75 8.61
C SER A 347 1.09 -41.47 7.81
N ILE A 348 2.31 -40.92 7.88
CA ILE A 348 2.67 -39.72 7.10
C ILE A 348 2.61 -40.03 5.61
N THR A 349 3.20 -41.14 5.17
CA THR A 349 3.21 -41.55 3.75
C THR A 349 1.79 -41.74 3.22
N GLU A 350 0.91 -42.37 4.01
CA GLU A 350 -0.49 -42.58 3.64
C GLU A 350 -1.26 -41.26 3.49
N GLU A 351 -1.04 -40.28 4.37
CA GLU A 351 -1.67 -38.97 4.24
C GLU A 351 -1.08 -38.14 3.09
N ILE A 352 0.24 -38.18 2.86
CA ILE A 352 0.88 -37.52 1.70
C ILE A 352 0.30 -38.03 0.38
N ARG A 353 0.10 -39.36 0.25
CA ARG A 353 -0.51 -39.94 -0.96
C ARG A 353 -1.90 -39.38 -1.26
N LYS A 354 -2.68 -39.02 -0.23
CA LYS A 354 -4.03 -38.44 -0.41
C LYS A 354 -3.99 -36.98 -0.88
N LEU A 355 -2.85 -36.31 -0.75
CA LEU A 355 -2.68 -34.92 -1.18
C LEU A 355 -2.24 -34.80 -2.64
N GLN A 356 -1.94 -35.92 -3.32
CA GLN A 356 -1.61 -35.92 -4.75
C GLN A 356 -2.79 -35.44 -5.59
N GLY A 357 -2.51 -34.60 -6.58
CA GLY A 357 -3.48 -33.93 -7.45
C GLY A 357 -4.00 -32.61 -6.89
N HIS A 358 -3.44 -32.12 -5.78
CA HIS A 358 -3.82 -30.85 -5.17
C HIS A 358 -2.76 -29.75 -5.33
N HIS A 359 -1.72 -29.98 -6.13
CA HIS A 359 -0.72 -28.96 -6.49
C HIS A 359 -0.04 -28.30 -5.28
N MET A 360 0.31 -29.14 -4.30
CA MET A 360 0.97 -28.69 -3.08
C MET A 360 2.47 -28.98 -3.14
N THR A 361 3.26 -28.10 -2.53
CA THR A 361 4.72 -28.27 -2.44
C THR A 361 5.16 -28.14 -1.00
N TRP A 362 5.94 -29.10 -0.51
CA TRP A 362 6.60 -28.97 0.78
C TRP A 362 7.92 -28.22 0.61
N GLU A 363 8.14 -27.19 1.41
CA GLU A 363 9.35 -26.38 1.39
C GLU A 363 10.11 -26.51 2.71
N ILE A 364 11.43 -26.62 2.63
CA ILE A 364 12.38 -26.52 3.75
C ILE A 364 13.37 -25.42 3.40
N CYS A 365 13.35 -24.32 4.15
CA CYS A 365 14.10 -23.13 3.80
C CYS A 365 14.91 -22.56 4.96
N ASN A 366 16.16 -22.18 4.68
CA ASN A 366 17.04 -21.43 5.56
C ASN A 366 17.54 -20.18 4.83
N GLU A 367 16.77 -19.10 4.91
CA GLU A 367 17.14 -17.81 4.29
C GLU A 367 18.54 -17.32 4.69
N GLY A 368 19.03 -17.68 5.89
CA GLY A 368 20.34 -17.22 6.38
C GLY A 368 21.52 -17.90 5.68
N LEU A 369 21.33 -19.14 5.22
CA LEU A 369 22.35 -19.94 4.54
C LEU A 369 22.06 -20.13 3.04
N SER A 370 20.96 -19.56 2.53
CA SER A 370 20.48 -19.76 1.16
C SER A 370 20.24 -21.23 0.82
N GLU A 371 19.83 -22.03 1.80
CA GLU A 371 19.43 -23.42 1.60
C GLU A 371 17.93 -23.47 1.31
N TYR A 372 17.55 -24.12 0.22
CA TYR A 372 16.17 -24.30 -0.19
C TYR A 372 16.00 -25.68 -0.80
N ASP A 373 15.17 -26.49 -0.14
CA ASP A 373 14.76 -27.80 -0.60
C ASP A 373 13.24 -27.79 -0.79
N SER A 374 12.76 -28.44 -1.85
CA SER A 374 11.34 -28.59 -2.14
C SER A 374 11.01 -30.05 -2.44
N PHE A 375 9.79 -30.45 -2.09
CA PHE A 375 9.19 -31.72 -2.46
C PHE A 375 7.83 -31.46 -3.09
N ASP A 376 7.70 -31.76 -4.38
CA ASP A 376 6.46 -31.61 -5.12
C ASP A 376 5.57 -32.84 -4.89
N ILE A 377 4.45 -32.64 -4.20
CA ILE A 377 3.57 -33.75 -3.80
C ILE A 377 3.00 -34.50 -5.01
N ASP A 378 2.78 -33.81 -6.13
CA ASP A 378 2.15 -34.41 -7.31
C ASP A 378 3.15 -35.17 -8.18
N ASN A 379 4.42 -34.76 -8.16
CA ASN A 379 5.45 -35.25 -9.07
C ASN A 379 6.47 -36.19 -8.42
N GLU A 380 6.50 -36.29 -7.09
CA GLU A 380 7.40 -37.18 -6.36
C GLU A 380 6.65 -38.35 -5.68
N GLU A 381 7.37 -39.44 -5.43
CA GLU A 381 6.81 -40.65 -4.83
C GLU A 381 6.55 -40.43 -3.32
N PRO A 382 5.33 -40.64 -2.80
CA PRO A 382 5.01 -40.43 -1.38
C PRO A 382 5.93 -41.16 -0.41
N GLU A 383 6.44 -42.33 -0.81
CA GLU A 383 7.36 -43.18 -0.04
C GLU A 383 8.70 -42.49 0.29
N ASP A 384 9.12 -41.55 -0.56
CA ASP A 384 10.38 -40.80 -0.43
C ASP A 384 10.22 -39.56 0.47
N PHE A 385 8.98 -39.12 0.75
CA PHE A 385 8.71 -37.91 1.51
C PHE A 385 9.36 -37.91 2.90
N CYS A 386 9.27 -39.01 3.65
CA CYS A 386 9.89 -39.09 4.97
C CYS A 386 11.43 -39.04 4.93
N ASP A 387 12.04 -39.44 3.80
CA ASP A 387 13.48 -39.31 3.61
C ASP A 387 13.85 -37.89 3.20
N PHE A 388 13.04 -37.24 2.36
CA PHE A 388 13.13 -35.80 2.10
C PHE A 388 13.04 -34.98 3.39
N LEU A 389 12.07 -35.28 4.26
CA LEU A 389 11.82 -34.55 5.51
C LEU A 389 13.00 -34.63 6.50
N LYS A 390 13.93 -35.59 6.36
CA LYS A 390 15.16 -35.63 7.18
C LYS A 390 16.07 -34.42 6.95
N LYS A 391 15.90 -33.71 5.84
CA LYS A 391 16.60 -32.44 5.56
C LYS A 391 16.16 -31.32 6.49
N ASP A 392 14.97 -31.40 7.11
CA ASP A 392 14.53 -30.40 8.09
C ASP A 392 15.44 -30.45 9.32
N HIS A 393 16.00 -29.30 9.69
CA HIS A 393 16.85 -29.16 10.87
C HIS A 393 16.68 -27.80 11.55
N ASP A 394 17.25 -27.68 12.75
CA ASP A 394 17.24 -26.40 13.46
C ASP A 394 17.96 -25.34 12.63
N GLY A 395 17.37 -24.15 12.51
CA GLY A 395 17.72 -23.12 11.55
C GLY A 395 16.77 -23.00 10.36
N CYS A 396 16.05 -24.06 9.99
CA CYS A 396 15.12 -24.05 8.85
C CYS A 396 13.67 -23.75 9.24
N GLU A 397 12.92 -23.14 8.34
CA GLU A 397 11.45 -23.23 8.34
C GLU A 397 11.03 -24.42 7.48
N SER A 398 9.96 -25.11 7.88
CA SER A 398 9.44 -26.28 7.14
C SER A 398 7.92 -26.22 7.09
N TYR A 399 7.34 -26.25 5.90
CA TYR A 399 5.90 -26.16 5.71
C TYR A 399 5.45 -26.76 4.37
N LEU A 400 4.23 -27.28 4.35
CA LEU A 400 3.50 -27.59 3.12
C LEU A 400 2.72 -26.36 2.67
N ARG A 401 2.79 -26.05 1.38
CA ARG A 401 2.20 -24.85 0.78
C ARG A 401 1.28 -25.21 -0.37
N LEU A 402 0.08 -24.63 -0.35
CA LEU A 402 -0.77 -24.43 -1.52
C LEU A 402 -0.78 -22.95 -1.85
N PHE A 403 -0.58 -22.60 -3.12
CA PHE A 403 -0.52 -21.21 -3.58
C PHE A 403 -1.60 -20.91 -4.62
N PHE A 404 -2.29 -19.79 -4.43
CA PHE A 404 -3.20 -19.19 -5.39
C PHE A 404 -2.56 -17.91 -5.93
N GLU A 405 -2.50 -17.78 -7.26
CA GLU A 405 -2.10 -16.53 -7.91
C GLU A 405 -3.07 -15.39 -7.54
N ALA A 406 -2.61 -14.15 -7.63
CA ALA A 406 -3.39 -12.99 -7.18
C ALA A 406 -4.73 -12.82 -7.92
N ASP A 407 -4.86 -13.29 -9.16
CA ASP A 407 -6.09 -13.28 -9.97
C ASP A 407 -6.82 -14.64 -10.02
N ASP A 408 -6.50 -15.58 -9.13
CA ASP A 408 -7.24 -16.82 -9.03
C ASP A 408 -8.69 -16.53 -8.60
N GLU A 409 -9.68 -17.05 -9.35
CA GLU A 409 -11.11 -16.79 -9.12
C GLU A 409 -11.58 -17.22 -7.72
N THR A 410 -10.86 -18.12 -7.05
CA THR A 410 -11.08 -18.47 -5.64
C THR A 410 -10.93 -17.25 -4.72
N LEU A 411 -10.06 -16.30 -5.07
CA LEU A 411 -9.75 -15.09 -4.31
C LEU A 411 -10.72 -13.93 -4.56
N LYS A 412 -11.74 -14.12 -5.40
CA LYS A 412 -12.68 -13.07 -5.79
C LYS A 412 -13.50 -12.51 -4.62
N THR A 413 -13.95 -13.36 -3.70
CA THR A 413 -14.80 -12.94 -2.58
C THR A 413 -14.35 -13.53 -1.25
N SER A 414 -14.79 -12.95 -0.13
CA SER A 414 -14.50 -13.53 1.18
C SER A 414 -15.12 -14.92 1.38
N ASP A 415 -16.20 -15.22 0.67
CA ASP A 415 -16.91 -16.51 0.79
C ASP A 415 -16.16 -17.59 0.04
N THR A 416 -15.80 -17.35 -1.22
CA THR A 416 -14.99 -18.28 -2.03
C THR A 416 -13.63 -18.56 -1.40
N ILE A 417 -12.97 -17.55 -0.81
CA ILE A 417 -11.73 -17.75 -0.05
C ILE A 417 -11.97 -18.62 1.18
N ALA A 418 -13.01 -18.32 1.96
CA ALA A 418 -13.29 -19.06 3.18
C ALA A 418 -13.60 -20.54 2.90
N ASP A 419 -14.42 -20.81 1.89
CA ASP A 419 -14.77 -22.17 1.46
C ASP A 419 -13.53 -22.96 1.02
N ALA A 420 -12.65 -22.34 0.22
CA ALA A 420 -11.41 -22.97 -0.21
C ALA A 420 -10.48 -23.25 0.99
N VAL A 421 -10.28 -22.28 1.89
CA VAL A 421 -9.44 -22.48 3.08
C VAL A 421 -9.98 -23.62 3.95
N VAL A 422 -11.29 -23.69 4.18
CA VAL A 422 -11.92 -24.76 4.96
C VAL A 422 -11.70 -26.12 4.28
N TYR A 423 -11.95 -26.21 2.98
CA TYR A 423 -11.72 -27.43 2.21
C TYR A 423 -10.28 -27.94 2.33
N TYR A 424 -9.30 -27.06 2.13
CA TYR A 424 -7.89 -27.46 2.23
C TYR A 424 -7.46 -27.74 3.67
N PHE A 425 -8.02 -27.08 4.68
CA PHE A 425 -7.78 -27.45 6.07
C PHE A 425 -8.33 -28.83 6.41
N GLU A 426 -9.49 -29.22 5.87
CA GLU A 426 -10.03 -30.57 6.03
C GLU A 426 -9.11 -31.63 5.42
N LEU A 427 -8.54 -31.35 4.24
CA LEU A 427 -7.55 -32.22 3.60
C LEU A 427 -6.23 -32.31 4.38
N LEU A 428 -5.77 -31.20 4.94
CA LEU A 428 -4.48 -31.12 5.65
C LEU A 428 -4.56 -31.62 7.10
N ALA A 429 -5.74 -31.62 7.73
CA ALA A 429 -5.90 -31.97 9.14
C ALA A 429 -5.43 -33.39 9.51
N PRO A 430 -5.68 -34.44 8.70
CA PRO A 430 -5.12 -35.77 8.94
C PRO A 430 -3.59 -35.78 8.98
N LEU A 431 -2.93 -35.19 7.97
CA LEU A 431 -1.47 -35.09 7.93
C LEU A 431 -0.94 -34.28 9.12
N TYR A 432 -1.57 -33.14 9.42
CA TYR A 432 -1.25 -32.34 10.60
C TYR A 432 -1.27 -33.19 11.88
N ASN A 433 -2.34 -33.92 12.12
CA ASN A 433 -2.48 -34.75 13.32
C ASN A 433 -1.52 -35.94 13.36
N ALA A 434 -1.10 -36.47 12.20
CA ALA A 434 -0.06 -37.51 12.12
C ALA A 434 1.33 -36.97 12.47
N MET A 435 1.57 -35.67 12.26
CA MET A 435 2.89 -35.06 12.42
C MET A 435 3.09 -34.34 13.74
N VAL A 436 2.03 -33.84 14.38
CA VAL A 436 2.17 -33.06 15.62
C VAL A 436 2.09 -33.89 16.89
N TRP A 437 2.90 -33.52 17.87
CA TRP A 437 2.83 -34.08 19.21
C TRP A 437 1.73 -33.43 20.03
N ARG A 438 0.74 -34.22 20.48
CA ARG A 438 -0.27 -33.79 21.44
C ARG A 438 -0.09 -34.48 22.79
N PRO A 439 0.03 -33.75 23.91
CA PRO A 439 0.04 -34.36 25.23
C PRO A 439 -1.36 -34.91 25.56
N PRO A 440 -1.48 -36.01 26.33
CA PRO A 440 -2.77 -36.50 26.79
C PRO A 440 -3.41 -35.48 27.74
N VAL A 441 -4.38 -34.73 27.24
CA VAL A 441 -5.20 -33.80 28.05
C VAL A 441 -6.31 -34.62 28.70
N LYS A 442 -6.22 -34.83 30.01
CA LYS A 442 -7.29 -35.46 30.81
C LYS A 442 -8.44 -34.49 31.07
#